data_AF-A0A174TQ31-F1
#
_entry.id   AF-A0A174TQ31-F1
#
_cell.length_a   1.000
_cell.length_b   1.000
_cell.length_c   1.000
_cell.angle_alpha   90.00
_cell.angle_beta   90.00
_cell.angle_gamma   90.00
#
_symmetry.space_group_name_H-M   'P 1'
#
loop_
_entity.id
_entity.type
_entity.pdbx_description
1 polymer ?
#
loop_
_entity_poly.entity_id
_entity_poly.type
_entity_poly.pdbx_seq_one_letter_code
_entity_poly.pdbx_strand_id
1 'polypeptide(L)'
;MVEKIDLHIHTSCSDGTINLINEGNSCFAGYDLIAITDHENLFNPREFDFANCKAKFIPGVEICCNYWGAYIEILGYDFEPENENLSDIISYVRNQRILAMDTILKNNNVTDYHIAGNPFRINVQLPYHIDKRKFWKQNEVEYKKIYHSVGAEEVIDAILSAGGIPVLAHPMESLRGYDEESVKKLIGSLGIRHIEFLTPKHTAEEVEMLERIIIYYDLSASIGSDTHKSVLSSIPFEYDLKKRYFMWIQRFL
;
A
#
# COMPACT_ATOMS: atom_id res chain seq x y z
N MET A 1 -18.69 19.65 8.36
CA MET A 1 -17.35 19.98 7.83
C MET A 1 -17.01 18.91 6.81
N VAL A 2 -16.24 19.21 5.78
CA VAL A 2 -15.76 18.16 4.86
C VAL A 2 -14.64 17.43 5.60
N GLU A 3 -14.81 16.14 5.86
CA GLU A 3 -13.79 15.32 6.50
C GLU A 3 -12.62 15.11 5.53
N LYS A 4 -11.40 15.37 5.98
CA LYS A 4 -10.18 15.19 5.19
C LYS A 4 -9.48 13.90 5.62
N ILE A 5 -9.58 12.86 4.79
CA ILE A 5 -9.00 11.54 5.06
C ILE A 5 -7.92 11.19 4.05
N ASP A 6 -6.97 10.34 4.45
CA ASP A 6 -6.01 9.69 3.56
C ASP A 6 -5.56 8.36 4.17
N LEU A 7 -5.91 7.25 3.53
CA LEU A 7 -5.67 5.91 4.05
C LEU A 7 -4.52 5.21 3.34
N HIS A 8 -3.75 5.89 2.49
CA HIS A 8 -2.63 5.28 1.76
C HIS A 8 -1.44 6.23 1.71
N ILE A 9 -0.52 6.08 2.67
CA ILE A 9 0.64 6.95 2.85
C ILE A 9 1.87 6.11 3.22
N HIS A 10 2.99 6.39 2.55
CA HIS A 10 4.30 5.80 2.79
C HIS A 10 5.25 6.76 3.52
N THR A 11 6.07 6.20 4.38
CA THR A 11 7.00 6.90 5.28
C THR A 11 8.41 6.36 5.09
N SER A 12 9.36 6.88 5.88
CA SER A 12 10.73 6.36 5.88
C SER A 12 10.86 4.92 6.42
N CYS A 13 9.77 4.30 6.88
CA CYS A 13 9.74 2.90 7.30
C CYS A 13 9.60 1.92 6.12
N SER A 14 9.12 2.36 4.95
CA SER A 14 9.29 1.71 3.65
C SER A 14 10.09 2.64 2.72
N ASP A 15 9.48 3.14 1.64
CA ASP A 15 10.08 3.87 0.53
C ASP A 15 9.59 5.31 0.38
N GLY A 16 8.85 5.79 1.39
CA GLY A 16 8.53 7.20 1.55
C GLY A 16 9.66 8.01 2.20
N THR A 17 9.47 9.33 2.26
CA THR A 17 10.42 10.25 2.90
C THR A 17 9.93 10.86 4.20
N ILE A 18 8.69 10.57 4.62
CA ILE A 18 8.09 11.15 5.82
C ILE A 18 8.74 10.52 7.05
N ASN A 19 9.39 11.31 7.89
CA ASN A 19 9.80 10.85 9.21
C ASN A 19 8.69 11.11 10.22
N LEU A 20 8.00 10.05 10.68
CA LEU A 20 6.84 10.18 11.56
C LEU A 20 7.12 10.92 12.87
N ILE A 21 8.32 10.74 13.44
CA ILE A 21 8.74 11.37 14.69
C ILE A 21 8.92 12.88 14.49
N ASN A 22 9.59 13.27 13.41
CA ASN A 22 9.99 14.66 13.19
C ASN A 22 8.92 15.49 12.46
N GLU A 23 8.15 14.88 11.57
CA GLU A 23 7.30 15.58 10.60
C GLU A 23 5.82 15.21 10.72
N GLY A 24 5.48 14.09 11.36
CA GLY A 24 4.11 13.55 11.35
C GLY A 24 3.04 14.55 11.82
N ASN A 25 3.28 15.24 12.93
CA ASN A 25 2.37 16.26 13.45
C ASN A 25 2.08 17.38 12.43
N SER A 26 3.10 17.84 11.70
CA SER A 26 2.93 18.89 10.68
C SER A 26 2.37 18.37 9.36
N CYS A 27 2.80 17.20 8.90
CA CYS A 27 2.33 16.61 7.65
C CYS A 27 0.84 16.29 7.71
N PHE A 28 0.37 15.75 8.82
CA PHE A 28 -1.02 15.31 8.99
C PHE A 28 -1.92 16.39 9.59
N ALA A 29 -1.41 17.62 9.78
CA ALA A 29 -2.21 18.74 10.26
C ALA A 29 -3.42 18.98 9.34
N GLY A 30 -4.62 19.04 9.95
CA GLY A 30 -5.87 19.30 9.24
C GLY A 30 -6.57 18.06 8.67
N TYR A 31 -5.96 16.87 8.75
CA TYR A 31 -6.65 15.60 8.47
C TYR A 31 -7.51 15.16 9.65
N ASP A 32 -8.55 14.39 9.37
CA ASP A 32 -9.48 13.81 10.34
C ASP A 32 -9.20 12.31 10.57
N LEU A 33 -8.74 11.60 9.53
CA LEU A 33 -8.38 10.19 9.60
C LEU A 33 -7.18 9.89 8.70
N ILE A 34 -6.21 9.17 9.23
CA ILE A 34 -4.99 8.74 8.53
C ILE A 34 -4.77 7.24 8.74
N ALA A 35 -4.34 6.55 7.69
CA ALA A 35 -3.63 5.29 7.80
C ALA A 35 -2.27 5.40 7.12
N ILE A 36 -1.22 4.99 7.83
CA ILE A 36 0.11 4.83 7.26
C ILE A 36 0.23 3.39 6.82
N THR A 37 0.57 3.18 5.55
CA THR A 37 0.52 1.88 4.87
C THR A 37 1.85 1.58 4.22
N ASP A 38 2.93 1.83 4.97
CA ASP A 38 4.28 1.46 4.54
C ASP A 38 4.32 0.01 4.04
N HIS A 39 4.98 -0.19 2.91
CA HIS A 39 5.13 -1.53 2.37
C HIS A 39 5.80 -2.48 3.36
N GLU A 40 5.11 -3.60 3.58
CA GLU A 40 5.46 -4.65 4.52
C GLU A 40 5.88 -4.12 5.92
N ASN A 41 5.44 -2.94 6.37
CA ASN A 41 5.69 -2.47 7.72
C ASN A 41 4.38 -2.22 8.44
N LEU A 42 4.11 -2.99 9.50
CA LEU A 42 2.92 -2.77 10.31
C LEU A 42 3.04 -1.43 11.02
N PHE A 43 2.17 -0.49 10.69
CA PHE A 43 2.05 0.76 11.42
C PHE A 43 1.20 0.55 12.66
N ASN A 44 1.77 0.87 13.83
CA ASN A 44 1.07 0.90 15.09
C ASN A 44 0.98 2.34 15.61
N PRO A 45 -0.21 2.96 15.61
CA PRO A 45 -0.36 4.35 16.06
C PRO A 45 0.00 4.55 17.54
N ARG A 46 0.01 3.49 18.36
CA ARG A 46 0.38 3.57 19.79
C ARG A 46 1.87 3.88 20.01
N GLU A 47 2.70 3.72 18.99
CA GLU A 47 4.16 3.94 19.06
C GLU A 47 4.56 5.39 18.77
N PHE A 48 3.62 6.25 18.38
CA PHE A 48 3.90 7.61 17.93
C PHE A 48 3.06 8.63 18.69
N ASP A 49 3.65 9.80 18.95
CA ASP A 49 2.96 10.94 19.56
C ASP A 49 2.53 11.95 18.50
N PHE A 50 1.24 11.96 18.19
CA PHE A 50 0.61 12.92 17.28
C PHE A 50 -0.22 13.97 18.03
N ALA A 51 0.16 14.37 19.26
CA ALA A 51 -0.61 15.28 20.11
C ALA A 51 -1.03 16.63 19.46
N ASN A 52 -0.30 17.11 18.45
CA ASN A 52 -0.65 18.35 17.74
C ASN A 52 -1.50 18.10 16.47
N CYS A 53 -1.89 16.86 16.23
CA CYS A 53 -2.76 16.45 15.14
C CYS A 53 -4.15 16.08 15.68
N LYS A 54 -5.20 16.61 15.07
CA LYS A 54 -6.58 16.18 15.36
C LYS A 54 -6.93 14.84 14.70
N ALA A 55 -6.11 14.38 13.75
CA ALA A 55 -6.41 13.19 12.97
C ALA A 55 -6.41 11.97 13.89
N LYS A 56 -7.37 11.09 13.67
CA LYS A 56 -7.31 9.73 14.20
C LYS A 56 -6.40 8.90 13.30
N PHE A 57 -5.62 8.03 13.91
CA PHE A 57 -4.72 7.12 13.21
C PHE A 57 -5.19 5.70 13.44
N ILE A 58 -5.32 4.92 12.37
CA ILE A 58 -5.61 3.49 12.43
C ILE A 58 -4.37 2.68 12.01
N PRO A 59 -4.20 1.45 12.54
CA PRO A 59 -3.20 0.53 12.02
C PRO A 59 -3.31 0.38 10.51
N GLY A 60 -2.16 0.31 9.84
CA GLY A 60 -2.07 0.27 8.38
C GLY A 60 -0.85 -0.49 7.89
N VAL A 61 -0.95 -1.09 6.72
CA VAL A 61 0.16 -1.73 5.99
C VAL A 61 -0.22 -1.89 4.52
N GLU A 62 0.76 -1.87 3.61
CA GLU A 62 0.59 -2.35 2.24
C GLU A 62 1.43 -3.60 2.02
N ILE A 63 0.85 -4.66 1.46
CA ILE A 63 1.52 -5.95 1.29
C ILE A 63 1.50 -6.32 -0.19
N CYS A 64 2.69 -6.40 -0.78
CA CYS A 64 2.85 -6.90 -2.14
C CYS A 64 2.64 -8.43 -2.16
N CYS A 65 1.76 -8.92 -3.03
CA CYS A 65 1.42 -10.34 -3.14
C CYS A 65 1.24 -10.78 -4.60
N ASN A 66 1.17 -12.10 -4.80
CA ASN A 66 0.89 -12.67 -6.11
C ASN A 66 -0.59 -13.04 -6.24
N TYR A 67 -1.17 -12.71 -7.39
CA TYR A 67 -2.47 -13.22 -7.79
C TYR A 67 -2.43 -13.67 -9.24
N TRP A 68 -2.53 -14.98 -9.46
CA TRP A 68 -2.48 -15.63 -10.79
C TRP A 68 -1.29 -15.17 -11.66
N GLY A 69 -0.11 -15.03 -11.06
CA GLY A 69 1.10 -14.62 -11.76
C GLY A 69 1.27 -13.11 -11.93
N ALA A 70 0.28 -12.31 -11.55
CA ALA A 70 0.41 -10.85 -11.44
C ALA A 70 0.84 -10.44 -10.03
N TYR A 71 1.57 -9.33 -9.91
CA TYR A 71 1.81 -8.69 -8.63
C TYR A 71 0.70 -7.68 -8.37
N ILE A 72 0.08 -7.77 -7.21
CA ILE A 72 -0.88 -6.80 -6.72
C ILE A 72 -0.52 -6.43 -5.28
N GLU A 73 -1.15 -5.38 -4.77
CA GLU A 73 -0.94 -4.90 -3.42
C GLU A 73 -2.26 -4.90 -2.65
N ILE A 74 -2.21 -5.39 -1.42
CA ILE A 74 -3.34 -5.41 -0.49
C ILE A 74 -2.99 -4.50 0.66
N LEU A 75 -3.82 -3.49 0.88
CA LEU A 75 -3.77 -2.65 2.07
C LEU A 75 -4.49 -3.39 3.20
N GLY A 76 -3.94 -3.33 4.41
CA GLY A 76 -4.59 -3.81 5.63
C GLY A 76 -4.85 -2.65 6.57
N TYR A 77 -6.07 -2.51 7.09
CA TYR A 77 -6.43 -1.49 8.08
C TYR A 77 -6.95 -2.09 9.37
N ASP A 78 -6.81 -1.37 10.49
CA ASP A 78 -7.51 -1.65 11.75
C ASP A 78 -7.34 -3.09 12.28
N PHE A 79 -6.18 -3.68 12.03
CA PHE A 79 -5.77 -4.97 12.57
C PHE A 79 -5.10 -4.83 13.94
N GLU A 80 -5.01 -5.91 14.71
CA GLU A 80 -4.17 -5.98 15.92
C GLU A 80 -2.68 -6.04 15.53
N PRO A 81 -1.86 -5.02 15.83
CA PRO A 81 -0.46 -4.97 15.39
C PRO A 81 0.42 -6.08 15.96
N GLU A 82 0.02 -6.70 17.07
CA GLU A 82 0.75 -7.81 17.71
C GLU A 82 0.35 -9.19 17.15
N ASN A 83 -0.47 -9.26 16.10
CA ASN A 83 -0.87 -10.54 15.51
C ASN A 83 0.33 -11.28 14.87
N GLU A 84 0.65 -12.46 15.39
CA GLU A 84 1.80 -13.27 14.95
C GLU A 84 1.68 -13.69 13.48
N ASN A 85 0.50 -14.15 13.04
CA ASN A 85 0.32 -14.62 11.66
C ASN A 85 0.53 -13.51 10.62
N LEU A 86 -0.02 -12.31 10.87
CA LEU A 86 0.22 -11.16 10.01
C LEU A 86 1.71 -10.75 10.04
N SER A 87 2.34 -10.75 11.21
CA SER A 87 3.76 -10.44 11.37
C SER A 87 4.68 -11.43 10.64
N ASP A 88 4.32 -12.71 10.61
CA ASP A 88 5.05 -13.76 9.90
C ASP A 88 4.97 -13.58 8.38
N ILE A 89 3.77 -13.30 7.85
CA ILE A 89 3.58 -12.99 6.42
C ILE A 89 4.43 -11.78 6.03
N ILE A 90 4.36 -10.71 6.81
CA ILE A 90 5.16 -9.49 6.59
C ILE A 90 6.65 -9.80 6.56
N SER A 91 7.14 -10.54 7.56
CA SER A 91 8.55 -10.91 7.67
C SER A 91 8.99 -11.78 6.50
N TYR A 92 8.15 -12.71 6.06
CA TYR A 92 8.42 -13.54 4.90
C TYR A 92 8.56 -12.69 3.63
N VAL A 93 7.59 -11.82 3.33
CA VAL A 93 7.61 -10.98 2.11
C VAL A 93 8.83 -10.06 2.10
N ARG A 94 9.16 -9.44 3.24
CA ARG A 94 10.41 -8.66 3.41
C ARG A 94 11.66 -9.47 3.11
N ASN A 95 11.75 -10.69 3.62
CA ASN A 95 12.91 -11.56 3.40
C ASN A 95 13.03 -11.98 1.93
N GLN A 96 11.91 -12.24 1.25
CA GLN A 96 11.91 -12.49 -0.20
C GLN A 96 12.40 -11.27 -0.99
N ARG A 97 12.02 -10.06 -0.56
CA ARG A 97 12.48 -8.80 -1.14
C ARG A 97 14.00 -8.65 -0.97
N ILE A 98 14.52 -8.83 0.25
CA ILE A 98 15.95 -8.81 0.56
C ILE A 98 16.70 -9.82 -0.31
N LEU A 99 16.23 -11.07 -0.36
CA LEU A 99 16.86 -12.14 -1.13
C LEU A 99 16.91 -11.81 -2.62
N ALA A 100 15.82 -11.31 -3.20
CA ALA A 100 15.77 -10.93 -4.61
C ALA A 100 16.76 -9.78 -4.91
N MET A 101 16.79 -8.75 -4.06
CA MET A 101 17.71 -7.63 -4.24
C MET A 101 19.17 -8.04 -4.12
N ASP A 102 19.50 -8.83 -3.08
CA ASP A 102 20.83 -9.38 -2.86
C ASP A 102 21.30 -10.23 -4.04
N THR A 103 20.41 -11.06 -4.59
CA THR A 103 20.69 -11.91 -5.76
C THR A 103 20.99 -11.05 -6.99
N ILE A 104 20.16 -10.04 -7.27
CA ILE A 104 20.38 -9.12 -8.40
C ILE A 104 21.73 -8.39 -8.28
N LEU A 105 22.07 -7.91 -7.09
CA LEU A 105 23.32 -7.19 -6.84
C LEU A 105 24.53 -8.11 -7.07
N LYS A 106 24.49 -9.33 -6.54
CA LYS A 106 25.53 -10.35 -6.75
C LYS A 106 25.69 -10.75 -8.21
N ASN A 107 24.58 -10.99 -8.92
CA ASN A 107 24.61 -11.35 -10.34
C ASN A 107 25.21 -10.25 -11.23
N ASN A 108 25.12 -8.99 -10.76
CA ASN A 108 25.71 -7.83 -11.42
C ASN A 108 27.09 -7.44 -10.85
N ASN A 109 27.73 -8.31 -10.04
CA ASN A 109 29.03 -8.09 -9.40
C ASN A 109 29.11 -6.80 -8.55
N VAL A 110 27.98 -6.34 -8.01
CA VAL A 110 27.93 -5.25 -7.04
C VAL A 110 28.21 -5.85 -5.66
N THR A 111 29.32 -5.48 -5.03
CA THR A 111 29.77 -6.06 -3.74
C THR A 111 29.81 -5.07 -2.59
N ASP A 112 29.80 -3.77 -2.89
CA ASP A 112 29.76 -2.67 -1.92
C ASP A 112 28.35 -2.04 -1.91
N TYR A 113 27.42 -2.67 -1.18
CA TYR A 113 26.04 -2.22 -1.06
C TYR A 113 25.51 -2.41 0.36
N HIS A 114 24.50 -1.62 0.71
CA HIS A 114 23.77 -1.76 1.97
C HIS A 114 22.27 -1.93 1.70
N ILE A 115 21.72 -3.07 2.15
CA ILE A 115 20.29 -3.35 2.12
C ILE A 115 19.72 -2.99 3.49
N ALA A 116 18.78 -2.05 3.54
CA ALA A 116 18.06 -1.72 4.77
C ALA A 116 17.19 -2.89 5.26
N GLY A 117 16.79 -2.89 6.53
CA GLY A 117 15.94 -3.94 7.10
C GLY A 117 14.56 -4.09 6.43
N ASN A 118 14.02 -3.00 5.86
CA ASN A 118 12.85 -3.02 4.97
C ASN A 118 13.21 -2.39 3.62
N PRO A 119 13.81 -3.16 2.68
CA PRO A 119 14.46 -2.55 1.54
C PRO A 119 13.53 -2.43 0.34
N PHE A 120 13.35 -1.21 -0.15
CA PHE A 120 12.86 -0.96 -1.50
C PHE A 120 14.02 -0.65 -2.42
N ARG A 121 13.85 -0.90 -3.73
CA ARG A 121 14.88 -0.61 -4.74
C ARG A 121 15.38 0.83 -4.65
N ILE A 122 14.51 1.76 -4.28
CA ILE A 122 14.87 3.16 -4.08
C ILE A 122 15.73 3.40 -2.83
N ASN A 123 15.65 2.55 -1.81
CA ASN A 123 16.39 2.67 -0.56
C ASN A 123 17.76 1.99 -0.57
N VAL A 124 18.00 1.09 -1.52
CA VAL A 124 19.30 0.41 -1.60
C VAL A 124 20.35 1.37 -2.10
N GLN A 125 21.34 1.61 -1.24
CA GLN A 125 22.51 2.41 -1.58
C GLN A 125 23.45 1.57 -2.46
N LEU A 126 23.72 2.10 -3.65
CA LEU A 126 24.64 1.51 -4.61
C LEU A 126 25.93 2.33 -4.66
N PRO A 127 27.05 1.75 -5.14
CA PRO A 127 28.28 2.50 -5.42
C PRO A 127 28.00 3.73 -6.29
N TYR A 128 28.70 4.83 -6.02
CA TYR A 128 28.43 6.14 -6.65
C TYR A 128 28.49 6.13 -8.19
N HIS A 129 29.23 5.19 -8.77
CA HIS A 129 29.40 5.07 -10.23
C HIS A 129 28.23 4.32 -10.91
N ILE A 130 27.34 3.69 -10.13
CA ILE A 130 26.16 2.98 -10.62
C ILE A 130 24.96 3.92 -10.55
N ASP A 131 24.37 4.22 -11.71
CA ASP A 131 23.07 4.88 -11.77
C ASP A 131 21.98 3.94 -11.26
N LYS A 132 21.52 4.18 -10.03
CA LYS A 132 20.52 3.36 -9.34
C LYS A 132 19.24 3.16 -10.14
N ARG A 133 18.72 4.22 -10.79
CA ARG A 133 17.46 4.13 -11.53
C ARG A 133 17.63 3.26 -12.77
N LYS A 134 18.73 3.43 -13.50
CA LYS A 134 19.04 2.60 -14.68
C LYS A 134 19.31 1.15 -14.28
N PHE A 135 20.06 0.92 -13.21
CA PHE A 135 20.39 -0.40 -12.71
C PHE A 135 19.12 -1.21 -12.40
N TRP A 136 18.22 -0.68 -11.60
CA TRP A 136 16.99 -1.39 -11.23
C TRP A 136 16.01 -1.55 -12.40
N LYS A 137 15.99 -0.61 -13.34
CA LYS A 137 15.20 -0.74 -14.57
C LYS A 137 15.72 -1.87 -15.47
N GLN A 138 17.03 -1.99 -15.63
CA GLN A 138 17.65 -3.05 -16.44
C GLN A 138 17.42 -4.44 -15.84
N ASN A 139 17.41 -4.53 -14.50
CA ASN A 139 17.25 -5.78 -13.77
C ASN A 139 15.80 -6.10 -13.36
N GLU A 140 14.81 -5.33 -13.83
CA GLU A 140 13.43 -5.47 -13.38
C GLU A 140 12.82 -6.84 -13.71
N VAL A 141 13.11 -7.36 -14.91
CA VAL A 141 12.59 -8.66 -15.37
C VAL A 141 13.19 -9.79 -14.55
N GLU A 142 14.49 -9.72 -14.27
CA GLU A 142 15.17 -10.73 -13.45
C GLU A 142 14.67 -10.67 -12.00
N TYR A 143 14.51 -9.46 -11.44
CA TYR A 143 13.94 -9.29 -10.12
C TYR A 143 12.55 -9.94 -10.03
N LYS A 144 11.66 -9.67 -10.99
CA LYS A 144 10.28 -10.21 -10.99
C LYS A 144 10.24 -11.73 -11.10
N LYS A 145 11.31 -12.37 -11.60
CA LYS A 145 11.46 -13.83 -11.65
C LYS A 145 11.99 -14.43 -10.36
N ILE A 146 12.78 -13.69 -9.58
CA ILE A 146 13.41 -14.16 -8.34
C ILE A 146 12.50 -13.86 -7.14
N TYR A 147 11.94 -12.65 -7.11
CA TYR A 147 11.02 -12.25 -6.07
C TYR A 147 9.77 -13.13 -6.16
N HIS A 148 9.45 -13.84 -5.09
CA HIS A 148 8.24 -14.64 -5.00
C HIS A 148 7.52 -14.22 -3.72
N SER A 149 6.40 -13.51 -3.87
CA SER A 149 5.56 -13.18 -2.73
C SER A 149 4.55 -14.29 -2.45
N VAL A 150 3.89 -14.20 -1.29
CA VAL A 150 2.74 -15.02 -0.90
C VAL A 150 1.53 -14.77 -1.81
N GLY A 151 0.57 -15.69 -1.79
CA GLY A 151 -0.70 -15.52 -2.50
C GLY A 151 -1.54 -14.38 -1.90
N ALA A 152 -2.33 -13.69 -2.74
CA ALA A 152 -3.23 -12.64 -2.27
C ALA A 152 -4.25 -13.17 -1.26
N GLU A 153 -4.72 -14.40 -1.43
CA GLU A 153 -5.64 -15.08 -0.51
C GLU A 153 -5.02 -15.24 0.89
N GLU A 154 -3.74 -15.63 0.96
CA GLU A 154 -3.02 -15.76 2.24
C GLU A 154 -2.88 -14.41 2.96
N VAL A 155 -2.63 -13.34 2.20
CA VAL A 155 -2.55 -11.98 2.74
C VAL A 155 -3.91 -11.50 3.27
N ILE A 156 -4.97 -11.72 2.49
CA ILE A 156 -6.34 -11.38 2.86
C ILE A 156 -6.72 -12.11 4.15
N ASP A 157 -6.48 -13.42 4.22
CA ASP A 157 -6.77 -14.24 5.40
C ASP A 157 -5.95 -13.81 6.61
N ALA A 158 -4.69 -13.42 6.43
CA ALA A 158 -3.85 -12.93 7.53
C ALA A 158 -4.37 -11.60 8.11
N ILE A 159 -4.76 -10.65 7.27
CA ILE A 159 -5.36 -9.37 7.70
C ILE A 159 -6.68 -9.63 8.43
N LEU A 160 -7.56 -10.48 7.88
CA LEU A 160 -8.84 -10.82 8.49
C LEU A 160 -8.65 -11.53 9.85
N SER A 161 -7.70 -12.45 9.94
CA SER A 161 -7.39 -13.17 11.18
C SER A 161 -6.81 -12.26 12.26
N ALA A 162 -6.18 -11.15 11.87
CA ALA A 162 -5.74 -10.09 12.77
C ALA A 162 -6.87 -9.09 13.13
N GLY A 163 -8.11 -9.34 12.68
CA GLY A 163 -9.28 -8.48 12.91
C GLY A 163 -9.36 -7.27 11.98
N GLY A 164 -8.46 -7.17 11.01
CA GLY A 164 -8.35 -6.02 10.11
C GLY A 164 -9.25 -6.08 8.88
N ILE A 165 -9.08 -5.08 8.04
CA ILE A 165 -9.83 -4.88 6.79
C ILE A 165 -8.84 -4.95 5.62
N PRO A 166 -8.89 -6.00 4.78
CA PRO A 166 -8.11 -6.07 3.56
C PRO A 166 -8.78 -5.24 2.45
N VAL A 167 -7.99 -4.44 1.74
CA VAL A 167 -8.42 -3.57 0.64
C VAL A 167 -7.50 -3.74 -0.56
N LEU A 168 -8.04 -3.92 -1.76
CA LEU A 168 -7.24 -3.97 -2.98
C LEU A 168 -6.67 -2.57 -3.27
N ALA A 169 -5.35 -2.41 -3.24
CA ALA A 169 -4.69 -1.14 -3.50
C ALA A 169 -4.79 -0.78 -5.00
N HIS A 170 -5.03 0.51 -5.27
CA HIS A 170 -4.99 1.19 -6.58
C HIS A 170 -5.20 0.25 -7.78
N PRO A 171 -6.34 -0.48 -7.86
CA PRO A 171 -6.53 -1.60 -8.78
C PRO A 171 -6.22 -1.26 -10.23
N MET A 172 -6.47 -0.03 -10.66
CA MET A 172 -6.26 0.39 -12.04
C MET A 172 -4.80 0.71 -12.38
N GLU A 173 -3.86 0.71 -11.43
CA GLU A 173 -2.44 0.74 -11.76
C GLU A 173 -2.02 -0.54 -12.50
N SER A 174 -2.44 -1.70 -11.99
CA SER A 174 -2.14 -3.01 -12.58
C SER A 174 -3.13 -3.42 -13.68
N LEU A 175 -4.36 -2.89 -13.63
CA LEU A 175 -5.45 -3.24 -14.56
C LEU A 175 -5.72 -2.17 -15.63
N ARG A 176 -4.80 -1.21 -15.79
CA ARG A 176 -4.92 -0.15 -16.78
C ARG A 176 -5.14 -0.72 -18.19
N GLY A 177 -6.16 -0.21 -18.87
CA GLY A 177 -6.47 -0.59 -20.26
C GLY A 177 -7.22 -1.91 -20.42
N TYR A 178 -7.51 -2.64 -19.34
CA TYR A 178 -8.44 -3.77 -19.37
C TYR A 178 -9.88 -3.25 -19.45
N ASP A 179 -10.75 -4.03 -20.11
CA ASP A 179 -12.18 -3.74 -20.17
C ASP A 179 -12.88 -4.04 -18.83
N GLU A 180 -14.07 -3.46 -18.65
CA GLU A 180 -14.83 -3.56 -17.40
C GLU A 180 -15.13 -5.01 -16.98
N GLU A 181 -15.41 -5.92 -17.91
CA GLU A 181 -15.71 -7.33 -17.58
C GLU A 181 -14.46 -8.07 -17.10
N SER A 182 -13.30 -7.77 -17.69
CA SER A 182 -12.00 -8.29 -17.22
C SER A 182 -11.68 -7.81 -15.80
N VAL A 183 -11.89 -6.52 -15.52
CA VAL A 183 -11.67 -5.93 -14.18
C VAL A 183 -12.64 -6.53 -13.17
N LYS A 184 -13.93 -6.62 -13.50
CA LYS A 184 -14.96 -7.28 -12.67
C LYS A 184 -14.57 -8.71 -12.33
N LYS A 185 -14.16 -9.50 -13.32
CA LYS A 185 -13.78 -10.89 -13.12
C LYS A 185 -12.60 -11.03 -12.16
N LEU A 186 -11.59 -10.17 -12.28
CA LEU A 186 -10.44 -10.19 -11.38
C LEU A 186 -10.86 -9.81 -9.95
N ILE A 187 -11.56 -8.68 -9.77
CA ILE A 187 -12.03 -8.24 -8.45
C ILE A 187 -12.96 -9.29 -7.80
N GLY A 188 -13.91 -9.83 -8.57
CA GLY A 188 -14.85 -10.82 -8.07
C GLY A 188 -14.22 -12.17 -7.72
N SER A 189 -13.08 -12.51 -8.30
CA SER A 189 -12.36 -13.77 -7.99
C SER A 189 -11.42 -13.66 -6.80
N LEU A 190 -10.95 -12.45 -6.46
CA LEU A 190 -10.08 -12.20 -5.29
C LEU A 190 -10.76 -12.47 -3.94
N GLY A 191 -12.10 -12.48 -3.89
CA GLY A 191 -12.85 -12.64 -2.63
C GLY A 191 -12.79 -11.42 -1.70
N ILE A 192 -12.26 -10.29 -2.17
CA ILE A 192 -12.11 -9.07 -1.38
C ILE A 192 -13.40 -8.24 -1.32
N ARG A 193 -13.64 -7.55 -0.20
CA ARG A 193 -14.86 -6.73 0.02
C ARG A 193 -14.63 -5.23 -0.05
N HIS A 194 -13.38 -4.81 -0.09
CA HIS A 194 -12.97 -3.41 -0.09
C HIS A 194 -11.96 -3.16 -1.21
N ILE A 195 -12.11 -2.07 -1.94
CA ILE A 195 -11.13 -1.65 -2.95
C ILE A 195 -10.76 -0.19 -2.76
N GLU A 196 -9.52 0.17 -3.04
CA GLU A 196 -9.13 1.57 -3.15
C GLU A 196 -9.79 2.15 -4.39
N PHE A 197 -10.60 3.17 -4.19
CA PHE A 197 -11.47 3.73 -5.22
C PHE A 197 -10.91 5.05 -5.74
N LEU A 198 -10.54 5.96 -4.83
CA LEU A 198 -10.03 7.28 -5.17
C LEU A 198 -8.56 7.38 -4.80
N THR A 199 -7.73 7.58 -5.81
CA THR A 199 -6.28 7.75 -5.71
C THR A 199 -5.77 8.52 -6.94
N PRO A 200 -4.65 9.27 -6.84
CA PRO A 200 -3.99 9.88 -8.00
C PRO A 200 -3.62 8.90 -9.12
N LYS A 201 -3.56 7.59 -8.83
CA LYS A 201 -3.27 6.54 -9.81
C LYS A 201 -4.44 6.18 -10.72
N HIS A 202 -5.64 6.69 -10.46
CA HIS A 202 -6.84 6.42 -11.26
C HIS A 202 -7.23 7.63 -12.12
N THR A 203 -7.60 7.40 -13.38
CA THR A 203 -8.24 8.43 -14.22
C THR A 203 -9.73 8.57 -13.89
N ALA A 204 -10.38 9.62 -14.40
CA ALA A 204 -11.81 9.81 -14.20
C ALA A 204 -12.64 8.65 -14.79
N GLU A 205 -12.26 8.15 -15.97
CA GLU A 205 -12.93 7.03 -16.62
C GLU A 205 -12.76 5.72 -15.82
N GLU A 206 -11.58 5.52 -15.24
CA GLU A 206 -11.27 4.41 -14.34
C GLU A 206 -12.12 4.48 -13.06
N VAL A 207 -12.27 5.66 -12.46
CA VAL A 207 -13.14 5.88 -11.30
C VAL A 207 -14.61 5.60 -11.65
N GLU A 208 -15.12 6.10 -12.78
CA GLU A 208 -16.50 5.81 -13.20
C GLU A 208 -16.75 4.30 -13.39
N MET A 209 -15.77 3.59 -13.95
CA MET A 209 -15.82 2.13 -14.09
C MET A 209 -15.81 1.44 -12.73
N LEU A 210 -14.89 1.80 -11.84
CA LEU A 210 -14.82 1.23 -10.50
C LEU A 210 -16.10 1.48 -9.70
N GLU A 211 -16.74 2.64 -9.83
CA GLU A 211 -18.02 2.91 -9.13
C GLU A 211 -19.11 1.93 -9.58
N ARG A 212 -19.19 1.62 -10.89
CA ARG A 212 -20.13 0.59 -11.40
C ARG A 212 -19.82 -0.78 -10.84
N ILE A 213 -18.54 -1.15 -10.74
CA ILE A 213 -18.10 -2.43 -10.17
C ILE A 213 -18.42 -2.52 -8.68
N ILE A 214 -18.15 -1.46 -7.92
CA ILE A 214 -18.45 -1.34 -6.49
C ILE A 214 -19.95 -1.55 -6.25
N ILE A 215 -20.79 -0.88 -7.05
CA ILE A 215 -22.25 -1.02 -6.95
C ILE A 215 -22.69 -2.44 -7.33
N TYR A 216 -22.13 -3.01 -8.39
CA TYR A 216 -22.50 -4.35 -8.88
C TYR A 216 -22.24 -5.46 -7.84
N TYR A 217 -21.09 -5.41 -7.17
CA TYR A 217 -20.68 -6.41 -6.18
C TYR A 217 -21.01 -6.04 -4.73
N ASP A 218 -21.65 -4.89 -4.47
CA ASP A 218 -21.86 -4.32 -3.13
C ASP A 218 -20.55 -4.30 -2.31
N LEU A 219 -19.50 -3.73 -2.92
CA LEU A 219 -18.20 -3.53 -2.31
C LEU A 219 -18.18 -2.23 -1.49
N SER A 220 -17.20 -2.15 -0.61
CA SER A 220 -16.80 -0.93 0.07
C SER A 220 -15.61 -0.29 -0.61
N ALA A 221 -15.44 1.01 -0.41
CA ALA A 221 -14.42 1.82 -1.07
C ALA A 221 -13.47 2.45 -0.04
N SER A 222 -12.17 2.44 -0.33
CA SER A 222 -11.15 3.21 0.36
C SER A 222 -10.70 4.41 -0.48
N ILE A 223 -10.00 5.34 0.16
CA ILE A 223 -9.48 6.58 -0.44
C ILE A 223 -8.05 6.75 0.07
N GLY A 224 -7.11 7.00 -0.83
CA GLY A 224 -5.70 7.11 -0.48
C GLY A 224 -4.91 7.89 -1.52
N SER A 225 -3.88 8.61 -1.07
CA SER A 225 -3.05 9.42 -1.97
C SER A 225 -1.88 8.67 -2.57
N ASP A 226 -1.51 7.53 -1.98
CA ASP A 226 -0.28 6.78 -2.24
C ASP A 226 0.98 7.69 -2.18
N THR A 227 1.01 8.55 -1.17
CA THR A 227 2.10 9.53 -1.04
C THR A 227 3.38 8.90 -0.53
N HIS A 228 4.50 9.23 -1.18
CA HIS A 228 5.85 8.85 -0.77
C HIS A 228 6.73 10.05 -0.33
N LYS A 229 6.17 11.26 -0.26
CA LYS A 229 6.92 12.50 0.02
C LYS A 229 6.34 13.23 1.23
N SER A 230 7.18 14.07 1.87
CA SER A 230 6.74 14.93 2.98
C SER A 230 5.65 15.93 2.59
N VAL A 231 5.57 16.27 1.30
CA VAL A 231 4.42 16.98 0.74
C VAL A 231 3.37 15.96 0.30
N LEU A 232 2.27 15.91 1.05
CA LEU A 232 1.14 15.02 0.76
C LEU A 232 0.53 15.31 -0.61
N SER A 233 0.38 14.25 -1.42
CA SER A 233 -0.35 14.32 -2.67
C SER A 233 -1.82 14.58 -2.40
N SER A 234 -2.44 15.41 -3.22
CA SER A 234 -3.87 15.64 -3.15
C SER A 234 -4.61 14.42 -3.69
N ILE A 235 -5.66 13.98 -2.99
CA ILE A 235 -6.70 13.13 -3.58
C ILE A 235 -7.44 14.00 -4.61
N PRO A 236 -7.41 13.66 -5.91
CA PRO A 236 -7.82 14.58 -6.97
C PRO A 236 -9.34 14.63 -7.17
N PHE A 237 -10.09 13.80 -6.46
CA PHE A 237 -11.55 13.67 -6.58
C PHE A 237 -12.23 14.02 -5.26
N GLU A 238 -13.34 14.75 -5.35
CA GLU A 238 -14.21 14.97 -4.20
C GLU A 238 -14.89 13.65 -3.78
N TYR A 239 -15.10 13.49 -2.49
CA TYR A 239 -15.80 12.34 -1.93
C TYR A 239 -16.85 12.78 -0.93
N ASP A 240 -17.94 12.01 -0.88
CA ASP A 240 -18.99 12.15 0.12
C ASP A 240 -19.02 10.87 0.95
N LEU A 241 -18.50 10.94 2.17
CA LEU A 241 -18.47 9.80 3.07
C LEU A 241 -19.86 9.28 3.44
N LYS A 242 -20.96 10.00 3.14
CA LYS A 242 -22.33 9.53 3.31
C LYS A 242 -22.74 8.49 2.26
N LYS A 243 -22.01 8.34 1.16
CA LYS A 243 -22.26 7.27 0.19
C LYS A 243 -22.06 5.91 0.86
N ARG A 244 -22.96 4.96 0.56
CA ARG A 244 -23.02 3.62 1.17
C ARG A 244 -21.66 2.94 1.23
N TYR A 245 -20.90 2.95 0.14
CA TYR A 245 -19.62 2.25 0.04
C TYR A 245 -18.49 2.86 0.89
N PHE A 246 -18.65 4.08 1.42
CA PHE A 246 -17.72 4.69 2.37
C PHE A 246 -18.15 4.56 3.84
N MET A 247 -19.35 4.03 4.13
CA MET A 247 -19.88 3.99 5.49
C MET A 247 -18.98 3.26 6.48
N TRP A 248 -18.17 2.30 6.03
CA TRP A 248 -17.21 1.61 6.90
C TRP A 248 -16.14 2.55 7.47
N ILE A 249 -15.76 3.60 6.74
CA ILE A 249 -14.78 4.61 7.19
C ILE A 249 -15.35 5.45 8.33
N GLN A 250 -16.66 5.74 8.28
CA GLN A 250 -17.32 6.58 9.29
C GLN A 250 -17.22 6.01 10.70
N ARG A 251 -17.01 4.70 10.87
CA ARG A 251 -16.83 4.09 12.20
C ARG A 251 -15.59 4.60 12.93
N PHE A 252 -14.65 5.20 12.20
CA PHE A 252 -13.42 5.75 12.74
C PHE A 252 -13.51 7.25 13.00
N LEU A 253 -14.42 7.98 12.39
CA LEU A 253 -14.57 9.44 12.53
C LEU A 253 -15.41 9.80 13.76
#